data_AF-A0A1F1T6N2-F1
#
_entry.id   AF-A0A1F1T6N2-F1
#
_cell.length_a   1.000
_cell.length_b   1.000
_cell.length_c   1.000
_cell.angle_alpha   90.00
_cell.angle_beta   90.00
_cell.angle_gamma   90.00
#
_symmetry.space_group_name_H-M   'P 1'
#
loop_
_entity.id
_entity.type
_entity.pdbx_description
1 polymer ?
#
loop_
_entity_poly.entity_id
_entity_poly.type
_entity_poly.pdbx_seq_one_letter_code
_entity_poly.pdbx_strand_id
1 'polypeptide(L)'
;MSFAPDLPLVPVFTTRDVLERGLPPSRVRRSDVLRLARGIHRRRDMPLRTWESAGLPPPHHGVGLDLLTALLRSRPDAVLSHETAAHLHGLPLPPGGATRRAAVEITLHRGTARARIPGVMEHRRPLPAGHVTSVLGLRVTTPERTWLDLCSIGHPWDEASLVSAGDHLVRHPWSPRGRRPPITTVTALHEAMRPLGRFVGRPRATAALERVRVGADSPQETRLRLALVQAGLGEPTLQHVFDPGRRDAPEADLWFEDCRLVLQYDGEVHRSAEQHDRDARRDQYYAERGQMTLHVTGRDVGEGYARVIEAVLRRRAQVSNGWDA
;
A
#
# COMPACT_ATOMS: atom_id res chain seq x y z
N MET A 1 44.62 -22.88 -21.77
CA MET A 1 44.09 -21.56 -22.19
C MET A 1 43.27 -20.98 -21.07
N SER A 2 43.81 -19.96 -20.40
CA SER A 2 43.17 -19.26 -19.28
C SER A 2 41.94 -18.52 -19.80
N PHE A 3 40.74 -18.90 -19.34
CA PHE A 3 39.51 -18.19 -19.65
C PHE A 3 39.55 -16.85 -18.92
N ALA A 4 39.44 -15.74 -19.67
CA ALA A 4 39.22 -14.43 -19.09
C ALA A 4 38.05 -14.51 -18.08
N PRO A 5 38.17 -13.89 -16.89
CA PRO A 5 37.09 -13.91 -15.91
C PRO A 5 35.83 -13.34 -16.57
N ASP A 6 34.76 -14.16 -16.63
CA ASP A 6 33.44 -13.77 -17.11
C ASP A 6 33.09 -12.40 -16.50
N LEU A 7 32.95 -11.37 -17.34
CA LEU A 7 32.37 -10.09 -16.90
C LEU A 7 31.06 -10.39 -16.17
N PRO A 8 30.87 -9.97 -14.91
CA PRO A 8 29.88 -10.59 -14.03
C PRO A 8 28.47 -10.31 -14.54
N LEU A 9 27.87 -11.30 -15.21
CA LEU A 9 26.44 -11.30 -15.50
C LEU A 9 25.71 -11.26 -14.16
N VAL A 10 24.75 -10.34 -14.05
CA VAL A 10 23.87 -10.24 -12.88
C VAL A 10 23.06 -11.54 -12.71
N PRO A 11 22.50 -11.82 -11.52
CA PRO A 11 21.85 -13.10 -11.21
C PRO A 11 20.82 -13.56 -12.24
N VAL A 12 20.09 -12.61 -12.85
CA VAL A 12 19.17 -12.85 -13.97
C VAL A 12 19.44 -11.90 -15.14
N PHE A 13 19.66 -12.47 -16.32
CA PHE A 13 20.10 -11.79 -17.52
C PHE A 13 19.37 -12.30 -18.77
N THR A 14 19.39 -11.51 -19.83
CA THR A 14 18.76 -11.82 -21.12
C THR A 14 19.80 -12.28 -22.14
N THR A 15 19.37 -12.93 -23.22
CA THR A 15 20.26 -13.22 -24.37
C THR A 15 20.88 -11.93 -24.93
N ARG A 16 20.13 -10.82 -24.89
CA ARG A 16 20.63 -9.51 -25.31
C ARG A 16 21.81 -9.06 -24.45
N ASP A 17 21.74 -9.24 -23.13
CA ASP A 17 22.84 -8.87 -22.22
C ASP A 17 24.12 -9.67 -22.47
N VAL A 18 23.99 -10.93 -22.89
CA VAL A 18 25.13 -11.76 -23.30
C VAL A 18 25.80 -11.14 -24.53
N LEU A 19 25.00 -10.79 -25.55
CA LEU A 19 25.49 -10.19 -26.79
C LEU A 19 26.11 -8.80 -26.57
N GLU A 20 25.44 -7.93 -25.81
CA GLU A 20 25.91 -6.57 -25.50
C GLU A 20 27.20 -6.56 -24.69
N ARG A 21 27.48 -7.63 -23.93
CA ARG A 21 28.74 -7.80 -23.19
C ARG A 21 29.83 -8.51 -23.99
N GLY A 22 29.60 -8.78 -25.28
CA GLY A 22 30.54 -9.49 -26.14
C GLY A 22 30.75 -10.96 -25.77
N LEU A 23 29.87 -11.53 -24.95
CA LEU A 23 29.93 -12.94 -24.58
C LEU A 23 29.36 -13.82 -25.70
N PRO A 24 29.88 -15.04 -25.91
CA PRO A 24 29.42 -15.90 -26.98
C PRO A 24 27.95 -16.32 -26.76
N PRO A 25 27.11 -16.44 -27.81
CA PRO A 25 25.72 -16.89 -27.66
C PRO A 25 25.56 -18.23 -26.94
N SER A 26 26.57 -19.10 -26.99
CA SER A 26 26.61 -20.38 -26.26
C SER A 26 26.66 -20.23 -24.74
N ARG A 27 26.97 -19.03 -24.20
CA ARG A 27 27.02 -18.74 -22.76
C ARG A 27 25.72 -19.09 -22.04
N VAL A 28 24.57 -18.90 -22.71
CA VAL A 28 23.24 -19.21 -22.14
C VAL A 28 22.96 -20.71 -22.00
N ARG A 29 23.81 -21.57 -22.61
CA ARG A 29 23.68 -23.03 -22.59
C ARG A 29 24.63 -23.71 -21.60
N ARG A 30 25.44 -22.93 -20.86
CA ARG A 30 26.36 -23.49 -19.86
C ARG A 30 25.59 -24.05 -18.66
N SER A 31 26.21 -25.01 -17.96
CA SER A 31 25.62 -25.74 -16.83
C SER A 31 25.29 -24.85 -15.64
N ASP A 32 25.99 -23.74 -15.47
CA ASP A 32 25.75 -22.71 -14.45
C ASP A 32 24.57 -21.80 -14.81
N VAL A 33 23.91 -22.00 -15.96
CA VAL A 33 22.76 -21.21 -16.41
C VAL A 33 21.48 -22.04 -16.40
N LEU A 34 20.41 -21.46 -15.90
CA LEU A 34 19.04 -21.95 -15.99
C LEU A 34 18.24 -21.03 -16.89
N ARG A 35 17.51 -21.57 -17.87
CA ARG A 35 16.57 -20.78 -18.66
C ARG A 35 15.28 -20.58 -17.86
N LEU A 36 14.90 -19.33 -17.60
CA LEU A 36 13.64 -19.00 -16.91
C LEU A 36 12.47 -18.82 -17.89
N ALA A 37 12.74 -18.20 -19.05
CA ALA A 37 11.77 -17.98 -20.10
C ALA A 37 12.47 -17.85 -21.47
N ARG A 38 11.72 -17.54 -22.54
CA ARG A 38 12.34 -17.28 -23.86
C ARG A 38 13.24 -16.04 -23.77
N GLY A 39 14.54 -16.25 -24.00
CA GLY A 39 15.54 -15.18 -23.97
C GLY A 39 15.94 -14.70 -22.57
N ILE A 40 15.44 -15.32 -21.51
CA ILE A 40 15.71 -14.96 -20.10
C ILE A 40 16.37 -16.13 -19.39
N HIS A 41 17.46 -15.83 -18.70
CA HIS A 41 18.38 -16.80 -18.10
C HIS A 41 18.75 -16.36 -16.69
N ARG A 42 19.06 -17.35 -15.85
CA ARG A 42 19.47 -17.19 -14.45
C ARG A 42 20.79 -17.90 -14.24
N ARG A 43 21.65 -17.33 -13.41
CA ARG A 43 22.81 -18.01 -12.84
C ARG A 43 22.41 -18.92 -11.68
N ARG A 44 22.86 -20.18 -11.71
CA ARG A 44 22.61 -21.18 -10.65
C ARG A 44 23.44 -20.90 -9.40
N ASP A 45 24.60 -20.31 -9.58
CA ASP A 45 25.61 -20.03 -8.54
C ASP A 45 25.36 -18.71 -7.80
N MET A 46 24.34 -17.93 -8.18
CA MET A 46 23.97 -16.70 -7.51
C MET A 46 22.63 -16.82 -6.79
N PRO A 47 22.54 -16.34 -5.53
CA PRO A 47 21.27 -16.29 -4.81
C PRO A 47 20.28 -15.35 -5.49
N LEU A 48 18.99 -15.68 -5.38
CA LEU A 48 17.91 -14.78 -5.80
C LEU A 48 17.51 -13.86 -4.66
N ARG A 49 17.00 -12.68 -5.02
CA ARG A 49 16.40 -11.77 -4.05
C ARG A 49 15.03 -12.31 -3.66
N THR A 50 14.77 -12.41 -2.35
CA THR A 50 13.46 -12.78 -1.83
C THR A 50 12.69 -11.53 -1.43
N TRP A 51 11.37 -11.60 -1.47
CA TRP A 51 10.51 -10.53 -0.98
C TRP A 51 10.76 -10.24 0.51
N GLU A 52 10.93 -11.30 1.30
CA GLU A 52 11.27 -11.21 2.72
C GLU A 52 12.59 -10.45 2.97
N SER A 53 13.64 -10.74 2.20
CA SER A 53 14.91 -10.00 2.31
C SER A 53 14.79 -8.51 1.92
N ALA A 54 13.75 -8.16 1.17
CA ALA A 54 13.42 -6.79 0.80
C ALA A 54 12.42 -6.13 1.77
N GLY A 55 12.04 -6.81 2.85
CA GLY A 55 11.07 -6.31 3.83
C GLY A 55 9.63 -6.27 3.33
N LEU A 56 9.30 -7.03 2.29
CA LEU A 56 7.95 -7.11 1.72
C LEU A 56 7.42 -8.55 1.81
N PRO A 57 6.10 -8.73 2.01
CA PRO A 57 5.50 -10.06 1.92
C PRO A 57 5.58 -10.58 0.46
N PRO A 58 5.29 -11.86 0.20
CA PRO A 58 5.11 -12.34 -1.17
C PRO A 58 3.96 -11.61 -1.89
N PRO A 59 4.10 -11.27 -3.18
CA PRO A 59 3.04 -10.62 -3.95
C PRO A 59 1.93 -11.60 -4.30
N HIS A 60 0.73 -11.08 -4.53
CA HIS A 60 -0.44 -11.86 -4.94
C HIS A 60 -0.24 -12.67 -6.24
N HIS A 61 0.60 -12.20 -7.16
CA HIS A 61 0.90 -12.89 -8.42
C HIS A 61 2.02 -13.94 -8.27
N GLY A 62 2.64 -14.09 -7.09
CA GLY A 62 3.65 -15.13 -6.80
C GLY A 62 4.97 -15.02 -7.58
N VAL A 63 5.22 -13.91 -8.29
CA VAL A 63 6.42 -13.73 -9.12
C VAL A 63 7.54 -13.13 -8.29
N GLY A 64 8.73 -13.75 -8.32
CA GLY A 64 9.92 -13.25 -7.63
C GLY A 64 10.54 -12.00 -8.28
N LEU A 65 11.28 -11.23 -7.49
CA LEU A 65 11.95 -9.98 -7.90
C LEU A 65 12.82 -10.14 -9.15
N ASP A 66 13.52 -11.26 -9.28
CA ASP A 66 14.44 -11.47 -10.40
C ASP A 66 13.71 -11.79 -11.72
N LEU A 67 12.53 -12.42 -11.66
CA LEU A 67 11.66 -12.58 -12.83
C LEU A 67 11.05 -11.25 -13.26
N LEU A 68 10.68 -10.39 -12.32
CA LEU A 68 10.25 -9.01 -12.63
C LEU A 68 11.40 -8.22 -13.28
N THR A 69 12.62 -8.38 -12.77
CA THR A 69 13.83 -7.77 -13.37
C THR A 69 14.00 -8.23 -14.81
N ALA A 70 13.90 -9.54 -15.07
CA ALA A 70 13.98 -10.07 -16.43
C ALA A 70 12.88 -9.56 -17.35
N LEU A 71 11.64 -9.50 -16.86
CA LEU A 71 10.50 -8.98 -17.59
C LEU A 71 10.79 -7.55 -18.07
N LEU A 72 11.18 -6.67 -17.14
CA LEU A 72 11.50 -5.27 -17.48
C LEU A 72 12.70 -5.12 -18.42
N ARG A 73 13.69 -6.01 -18.35
CA ARG A 73 14.82 -6.01 -19.31
C ARG A 73 14.40 -6.46 -20.70
N SER A 74 13.53 -7.47 -20.79
CA SER A 74 12.97 -7.93 -22.07
C SER A 74 11.93 -6.96 -22.66
N ARG A 75 11.34 -6.10 -21.82
CA ARG A 75 10.37 -5.06 -22.18
C ARG A 75 10.86 -3.71 -21.63
N PRO A 76 11.88 -3.09 -22.23
CA PRO A 76 12.48 -1.86 -21.73
C PRO A 76 11.55 -0.65 -21.80
N ASP A 77 10.35 -0.77 -22.39
CA ASP A 77 9.32 0.27 -22.39
C ASP A 77 8.27 0.07 -21.27
N ALA A 78 8.35 -1.06 -20.54
CA ALA A 78 7.41 -1.41 -19.49
C ALA A 78 7.77 -0.76 -18.15
N VAL A 79 6.72 -0.45 -17.40
CA VAL A 79 6.77 0.03 -16.02
C VAL A 79 5.81 -0.80 -15.20
N LEU A 80 6.24 -1.36 -14.07
CA LEU A 80 5.34 -2.06 -13.14
C LEU A 80 4.30 -1.07 -12.62
N SER A 81 3.03 -1.48 -12.56
CA SER A 81 1.90 -0.58 -12.24
C SER A 81 0.81 -1.29 -11.45
N HIS A 82 -0.27 -0.58 -11.11
CA HIS A 82 -1.48 -1.14 -10.47
C HIS A 82 -1.14 -1.98 -9.22
N GLU A 83 -1.69 -3.18 -9.05
CA GLU A 83 -1.51 -3.97 -7.82
C GLU A 83 -0.06 -4.45 -7.65
N THR A 84 0.69 -4.64 -8.75
CA THR A 84 2.13 -4.97 -8.69
C THR A 84 2.95 -3.80 -8.14
N ALA A 85 2.65 -2.57 -8.57
CA ALA A 85 3.29 -1.38 -8.03
C ALA A 85 2.83 -1.07 -6.60
N ALA A 86 1.54 -1.27 -6.31
CA ALA A 86 0.97 -1.09 -4.98
C ALA A 86 1.69 -1.96 -3.95
N HIS A 87 1.94 -3.22 -4.31
CA HIS A 87 2.72 -4.14 -3.50
C HIS A 87 4.16 -3.66 -3.25
N LEU A 88 4.85 -3.19 -4.30
CA LEU A 88 6.23 -2.66 -4.18
C LEU A 88 6.31 -1.42 -3.28
N HIS A 89 5.27 -0.58 -3.29
CA HIS A 89 5.16 0.60 -2.43
C HIS A 89 4.58 0.31 -1.04
N GLY A 90 4.22 -0.94 -0.74
CA GLY A 90 3.66 -1.35 0.55
C GLY A 90 2.22 -0.88 0.80
N LEU A 91 1.46 -0.51 -0.24
CA LEU A 91 0.07 -0.08 -0.09
C LEU A 91 -0.79 -1.23 0.45
N PRO A 92 -1.78 -0.91 1.31
CA PRO A 92 -2.76 -1.88 1.76
C PRO A 92 -3.61 -2.33 0.57
N LEU A 93 -3.83 -3.65 0.47
CA LEU A 93 -4.72 -4.23 -0.51
C LEU A 93 -6.16 -4.33 0.04
N PRO A 94 -7.18 -4.43 -0.83
CA PRO A 94 -8.55 -4.68 -0.41
C PRO A 94 -8.69 -5.96 0.45
N PRO A 95 -9.72 -6.07 1.31
CA PRO A 95 -9.99 -7.27 2.09
C PRO A 95 -10.23 -8.45 1.15
N GLY A 96 -9.67 -9.60 1.48
CA GLY A 96 -9.64 -10.76 0.57
C GLY A 96 -8.51 -10.73 -0.46
N GLY A 97 -7.70 -9.67 -0.49
CA GLY A 97 -6.47 -9.55 -1.28
C GLY A 97 -6.65 -8.85 -2.63
N ALA A 98 -5.61 -8.95 -3.45
CA ALA A 98 -5.59 -8.42 -4.82
C ALA A 98 -6.63 -9.10 -5.73
N THR A 99 -6.85 -8.54 -6.92
CA THR A 99 -7.75 -9.16 -7.91
C THR A 99 -7.38 -10.63 -8.18
N ARG A 100 -8.39 -11.49 -8.40
CA ARG A 100 -8.22 -12.93 -8.69
C ARG A 100 -7.41 -13.26 -9.96
N ARG A 101 -6.88 -12.26 -10.67
CA ARG A 101 -5.95 -12.46 -11.77
C ARG A 101 -4.54 -12.37 -11.20
N ALA A 102 -3.97 -13.51 -10.82
CA ALA A 102 -2.57 -13.65 -10.40
C ALA A 102 -1.61 -13.33 -11.57
N ALA A 103 -1.58 -12.07 -12.01
CA ALA A 103 -0.80 -11.59 -13.14
C ALA A 103 0.01 -10.37 -12.72
N VAL A 104 1.22 -10.27 -13.27
CA VAL A 104 2.06 -9.08 -13.14
C VAL A 104 1.47 -7.97 -14.00
N GLU A 105 1.26 -6.79 -13.42
CA GLU A 105 0.65 -5.67 -14.11
C GLU A 105 1.71 -4.66 -14.57
N ILE A 106 1.74 -4.38 -15.87
CA ILE A 106 2.64 -3.41 -16.47
C ILE A 106 1.88 -2.36 -17.26
N THR A 107 2.38 -1.13 -17.24
CA THR A 107 1.91 -0.05 -18.10
C THR A 107 2.98 0.26 -19.14
N LEU A 108 2.53 0.39 -20.38
CA LEU A 108 3.31 0.84 -21.54
C LEU A 108 2.79 2.20 -21.99
N HIS A 109 3.68 3.01 -22.58
CA HIS A 109 3.26 4.23 -23.27
C HIS A 109 2.30 3.92 -24.43
N ARG A 110 1.48 4.89 -24.83
CA ARG A 110 0.57 4.73 -25.98
C ARG A 110 1.39 4.53 -27.26
N GLY A 111 0.95 3.62 -28.13
CA GLY A 111 1.62 3.33 -29.40
C GLY A 111 2.68 2.21 -29.34
N THR A 112 3.11 1.77 -28.15
CA THR A 112 4.01 0.62 -28.03
C THR A 112 3.34 -0.67 -28.52
N ALA A 113 4.08 -1.49 -29.27
CA ALA A 113 3.62 -2.79 -29.77
C ALA A 113 3.25 -3.73 -28.61
N ARG A 114 2.15 -4.49 -28.81
CA ARG A 114 1.70 -5.50 -27.85
C ARG A 114 2.58 -6.74 -27.92
N ALA A 115 2.88 -7.30 -26.76
CA ALA A 115 3.47 -8.62 -26.65
C ALA A 115 2.60 -9.46 -25.72
N ARG A 116 2.11 -10.62 -26.18
CA ARG A 116 1.37 -11.52 -25.31
C ARG A 116 2.36 -12.31 -24.45
N ILE A 117 2.54 -11.88 -23.21
CA ILE A 117 3.37 -12.57 -22.22
C ILE A 117 2.43 -13.29 -21.24
N PRO A 118 2.45 -14.63 -21.16
CA PRO A 118 1.66 -15.37 -20.17
C PRO A 118 1.93 -14.87 -18.75
N GLY A 119 0.87 -14.68 -17.96
CA GLY A 119 0.98 -14.17 -16.59
C GLY A 119 1.26 -12.67 -16.48
N VAL A 120 1.20 -11.90 -17.58
CA VAL A 120 1.36 -10.44 -17.58
C VAL A 120 0.10 -9.76 -18.12
N MET A 121 -0.38 -8.76 -17.40
CA MET A 121 -1.44 -7.86 -17.83
C MET A 121 -0.81 -6.56 -18.34
N GLU A 122 -0.99 -6.27 -19.63
CA GLU A 122 -0.49 -5.04 -20.26
C GLU A 122 -1.57 -3.95 -20.30
N HIS A 123 -1.30 -2.81 -19.67
CA HIS A 123 -2.07 -1.57 -19.76
C HIS A 123 -1.40 -0.60 -20.73
N ARG A 124 -2.18 0.13 -21.54
CA ARG A 124 -1.65 1.15 -22.47
C ARG A 124 -2.29 2.50 -22.20
N ARG A 125 -1.52 3.41 -21.60
CA ARG A 125 -2.01 4.70 -21.10
C ARG A 125 -0.92 5.76 -21.20
N PRO A 126 -1.25 7.07 -21.10
CA PRO A 126 -0.22 8.10 -20.97
C PRO A 126 0.67 7.76 -19.78
N LEU A 127 1.98 7.82 -19.99
CA LEU A 127 2.99 7.51 -18.98
C LEU A 127 4.07 8.60 -19.02
N PRO A 128 3.79 9.79 -18.46
CA PRO A 128 4.78 10.86 -18.35
C PRO A 128 6.00 10.39 -17.56
N ALA A 129 7.18 10.90 -17.88
CA ALA A 129 8.43 10.52 -17.19
C ALA A 129 8.36 10.76 -15.67
N GLY A 130 7.71 11.84 -15.23
CA GLY A 130 7.49 12.15 -13.81
C GLY A 130 6.56 11.19 -13.07
N HIS A 131 5.91 10.25 -13.75
CA HIS A 131 5.08 9.20 -13.16
C HIS A 131 5.81 7.85 -13.06
N VAL A 132 7.11 7.84 -13.31
CA VAL A 132 7.96 6.64 -13.26
C VAL A 132 9.06 6.86 -12.23
N THR A 133 9.27 5.87 -11.37
CA THR A 133 10.33 5.83 -10.36
C THR A 133 10.98 4.44 -10.34
N SER A 134 11.86 4.21 -9.36
CA SER A 134 12.43 2.89 -9.11
C SER A 134 12.26 2.46 -7.65
N VAL A 135 11.88 1.20 -7.46
CA VAL A 135 11.83 0.52 -6.16
C VAL A 135 12.57 -0.80 -6.30
N LEU A 136 13.53 -1.08 -5.41
CA LEU A 136 14.37 -2.29 -5.48
C LEU A 136 15.09 -2.49 -6.84
N GLY A 137 15.39 -1.39 -7.55
CA GLY A 137 15.97 -1.41 -8.89
C GLY A 137 15.01 -1.80 -10.02
N LEU A 138 13.72 -2.00 -9.71
CA LEU A 138 12.65 -2.24 -10.68
C LEU A 138 12.04 -0.90 -11.08
N ARG A 139 11.70 -0.76 -12.36
CA ARG A 139 10.99 0.41 -12.86
C ARG A 139 9.51 0.28 -12.55
N VAL A 140 8.97 1.22 -11.81
CA VAL A 140 7.61 1.19 -11.25
C VAL A 140 6.96 2.57 -11.38
N THR A 141 5.64 2.65 -11.41
CA THR A 141 4.94 3.93 -11.34
C THR A 141 5.19 4.60 -9.98
N THR A 142 5.15 5.94 -9.91
CA THR A 142 5.27 6.65 -8.60
C THR A 142 4.12 6.26 -7.66
N PRO A 143 4.23 6.49 -6.35
CA PRO A 143 3.14 6.20 -5.42
C PRO A 143 1.81 6.88 -5.82
N GLU A 144 1.86 8.15 -6.23
CA GLU A 144 0.69 8.90 -6.69
C GLU A 144 0.11 8.28 -7.96
N ARG A 145 0.97 7.95 -8.93
CA ARG A 145 0.51 7.32 -10.16
C ARG A 145 -0.07 5.93 -9.90
N THR A 146 0.54 5.16 -9.02
CA THR A 146 0.07 3.84 -8.60
C THR A 146 -1.34 3.95 -8.04
N TRP A 147 -1.59 4.88 -7.13
CA TRP A 147 -2.92 5.13 -6.58
C TRP A 147 -3.94 5.48 -7.67
N LEU A 148 -3.59 6.33 -8.63
CA LEU A 148 -4.46 6.66 -9.77
C LEU A 148 -4.74 5.46 -10.69
N ASP A 149 -3.75 4.59 -10.90
CA ASP A 149 -3.91 3.35 -11.66
C ASP A 149 -4.90 2.41 -10.93
N LEU A 150 -4.84 2.31 -9.59
CA LEU A 150 -5.79 1.56 -8.77
C LEU A 150 -7.22 2.11 -8.87
N CYS A 151 -7.40 3.44 -8.94
CA CYS A 151 -8.71 4.05 -9.18
C CYS A 151 -9.32 3.64 -10.54
N SER A 152 -8.50 3.11 -11.47
CA SER A 152 -8.95 2.68 -12.79
C SER A 152 -9.42 1.22 -12.86
N ILE A 153 -9.22 0.44 -11.80
CA ILE A 153 -9.64 -0.97 -11.71
C ILE A 153 -10.82 -1.11 -10.75
N GLY A 154 -11.79 -1.94 -11.11
CA GLY A 154 -13.00 -2.16 -10.33
C GLY A 154 -12.76 -3.06 -9.11
N HIS A 155 -13.75 -3.91 -8.79
CA HIS A 155 -13.66 -4.85 -7.68
C HIS A 155 -12.34 -5.68 -7.73
N PRO A 156 -11.62 -5.85 -6.59
CA PRO A 156 -12.03 -5.52 -5.22
C PRO A 156 -11.70 -4.10 -4.72
N TRP A 157 -11.22 -3.20 -5.58
CA TRP A 157 -10.92 -1.82 -5.19
C TRP A 157 -12.18 -0.98 -5.04
N ASP A 158 -12.94 -1.16 -3.97
CA ASP A 158 -14.04 -0.27 -3.61
C ASP A 158 -13.54 1.12 -3.15
N GLU A 159 -14.48 2.03 -2.88
CA GLU A 159 -14.16 3.37 -2.40
C GLU A 159 -13.32 3.34 -1.12
N ALA A 160 -13.71 2.52 -0.14
CA ALA A 160 -12.99 2.39 1.11
C ALA A 160 -11.54 1.95 0.91
N SER A 161 -11.28 1.01 0.01
CA SER A 161 -9.93 0.54 -0.30
C SER A 161 -9.09 1.60 -1.02
N LEU A 162 -9.69 2.39 -1.91
CA LEU A 162 -9.02 3.51 -2.57
C LEU A 162 -8.66 4.60 -1.56
N VAL A 163 -9.58 4.94 -0.64
CA VAL A 163 -9.31 5.91 0.43
C VAL A 163 -8.25 5.36 1.38
N SER A 164 -8.31 4.08 1.78
CA SER A 164 -7.28 3.46 2.64
C SER A 164 -5.88 3.51 2.01
N ALA A 165 -5.79 3.26 0.70
CA ALA A 165 -4.52 3.40 -0.02
C ALA A 165 -4.04 4.86 -0.07
N GLY A 166 -4.96 5.82 -0.22
CA GLY A 166 -4.64 7.25 -0.19
C GLY A 166 -4.18 7.71 1.20
N ASP A 167 -4.91 7.36 2.26
CA ASP A 167 -4.57 7.63 3.66
C ASP A 167 -3.19 7.05 3.99
N HIS A 168 -2.92 5.81 3.57
CA HIS A 168 -1.61 5.18 3.77
C HIS A 168 -0.45 5.96 3.12
N LEU A 169 -0.70 6.60 1.99
CA LEU A 169 0.31 7.38 1.28
C LEU A 169 0.59 8.74 1.94
N VAL A 170 -0.40 9.33 2.60
CA VAL A 170 -0.31 10.68 3.18
C VAL A 170 -0.13 10.69 4.70
N ARG A 171 -0.26 9.54 5.37
CA ARG A 171 -0.05 9.42 6.81
C ARG A 171 1.41 9.59 7.20
N HIS A 172 1.64 9.96 8.45
CA HIS A 172 2.95 9.96 9.09
C HIS A 172 3.13 8.66 9.89
N PRO A 173 3.64 7.57 9.33
CA PRO A 173 3.62 6.28 10.01
C PRO A 173 4.49 6.32 11.27
N TRP A 174 4.00 5.70 12.35
CA TRP A 174 4.76 5.56 13.58
C TRP A 174 5.96 4.61 13.40
N SER A 175 7.05 4.90 14.10
CA SER A 175 8.22 4.03 14.23
C SER A 175 8.77 4.14 15.66
N PRO A 176 9.65 3.23 16.11
CA PRO A 176 10.29 3.34 17.42
C PRO A 176 11.06 4.65 17.64
N ARG A 177 11.40 5.38 16.57
CA ARG A 177 12.06 6.69 16.61
C ARG A 177 11.09 7.87 16.49
N GLY A 178 9.78 7.62 16.46
CA GLY A 178 8.71 8.61 16.27
C GLY A 178 8.05 8.54 14.89
N ARG A 179 7.15 9.50 14.65
CA ARG A 179 6.41 9.68 13.40
C ARG A 179 7.38 9.99 12.24
N ARG A 180 7.30 9.20 11.17
CA ARG A 180 8.09 9.40 9.95
C ARG A 180 7.37 10.36 8.99
N PRO A 181 8.10 11.00 8.05
CA PRO A 181 7.46 11.75 6.98
C PRO A 181 6.56 10.85 6.12
N PRO A 182 5.50 11.41 5.52
CA PRO A 182 4.60 10.68 4.65
C PRO A 182 5.29 10.33 3.33
N ILE A 183 4.75 9.34 2.61
CA ILE A 183 5.28 8.97 1.29
C ILE A 183 5.02 10.10 0.30
N THR A 184 3.85 10.73 0.39
CA THR A 184 3.45 11.87 -0.43
C THR A 184 2.42 12.73 0.32
N THR A 185 1.79 13.69 -0.36
CA THR A 185 0.80 14.60 0.21
C THR A 185 -0.52 14.53 -0.56
N VAL A 186 -1.62 14.97 0.08
CA VAL A 186 -2.93 15.09 -0.60
C VAL A 186 -2.81 16.00 -1.83
N THR A 187 -2.05 17.09 -1.72
CA THR A 187 -1.78 18.00 -2.84
C THR A 187 -1.03 17.30 -3.98
N ALA A 188 -0.01 16.50 -3.67
CA ALA A 188 0.72 15.75 -4.70
C ALA A 188 -0.13 14.67 -5.39
N LEU A 189 -1.02 13.99 -4.65
CA LEU A 189 -2.01 13.08 -5.24
C LEU A 189 -2.93 13.81 -6.23
N HIS A 190 -3.38 15.02 -5.88
CA HIS A 190 -4.18 15.86 -6.77
C HIS A 190 -3.39 16.28 -8.02
N GLU A 191 -2.18 16.82 -7.86
CA GLU A 191 -1.36 17.32 -8.97
C GLU A 191 -0.98 16.21 -9.95
N ALA A 192 -0.78 14.98 -9.48
CA ALA A 192 -0.51 13.81 -10.34
C ALA A 192 -1.64 13.50 -11.34
N MET A 193 -2.87 13.97 -11.09
CA MET A 193 -4.00 13.80 -12.02
C MET A 193 -3.91 14.72 -13.24
N ARG A 194 -3.26 15.89 -13.11
CA ARG A 194 -3.24 16.93 -14.14
C ARG A 194 -2.62 16.47 -15.47
N PRO A 195 -1.40 15.91 -15.51
CA PRO A 195 -0.75 15.54 -16.77
C PRO A 195 -1.43 14.36 -17.49
N LEU A 196 -2.35 13.65 -16.83
CA LEU A 196 -3.08 12.54 -17.44
C LEU A 196 -4.32 12.98 -18.24
N GLY A 197 -4.80 14.22 -18.04
CA GLY A 197 -6.05 14.69 -18.63
C GLY A 197 -7.22 13.76 -18.29
N ARG A 198 -8.00 13.34 -19.31
CA ARG A 198 -9.07 12.35 -19.13
C ARG A 198 -8.48 10.93 -19.07
N PHE A 199 -8.77 10.19 -18.01
CA PHE A 199 -8.42 8.78 -17.87
C PHE A 199 -9.52 7.97 -17.18
N VAL A 200 -9.58 6.67 -17.48
CA VAL A 200 -10.49 5.73 -16.79
C VAL A 200 -10.10 5.68 -15.33
N GLY A 201 -11.05 5.93 -14.44
CA GLY A 201 -10.83 6.02 -12.99
C GLY A 201 -10.78 7.45 -12.43
N ARG A 202 -10.73 8.48 -13.27
CA ARG A 202 -10.70 9.88 -12.81
C ARG A 202 -11.87 10.26 -11.88
N PRO A 203 -13.14 9.88 -12.15
CA PRO A 203 -14.23 10.18 -11.21
C PRO A 203 -14.03 9.52 -9.84
N ARG A 204 -13.60 8.26 -9.81
CA ARG A 204 -13.31 7.51 -8.58
C ARG A 204 -12.11 8.07 -7.83
N ALA A 205 -11.06 8.48 -8.55
CA ALA A 205 -9.92 9.17 -7.95
C ALA A 205 -10.35 10.49 -7.31
N THR A 206 -11.20 11.28 -7.99
CA THR A 206 -11.70 12.56 -7.46
C THR A 206 -12.51 12.32 -6.17
N ALA A 207 -13.49 11.42 -6.21
CA ALA A 207 -14.32 11.09 -5.05
C ALA A 207 -13.51 10.52 -3.88
N ALA A 208 -12.54 9.63 -4.15
CA ALA A 208 -11.68 9.10 -3.10
C ALA A 208 -10.79 10.19 -2.50
N LEU A 209 -10.21 11.08 -3.32
CA LEU A 209 -9.34 12.16 -2.86
C LEU A 209 -10.04 13.11 -1.88
N GLU A 210 -11.32 13.41 -2.11
CA GLU A 210 -12.14 14.22 -1.20
C GLU A 210 -12.28 13.61 0.20
N ARG A 211 -12.14 12.29 0.31
CA ARG A 211 -12.26 11.54 1.56
C ARG A 211 -10.92 11.09 2.15
N VAL A 212 -9.80 11.31 1.45
CA VAL A 212 -8.46 11.03 1.99
C VAL A 212 -8.16 11.99 3.15
N ARG A 213 -7.57 11.47 4.22
CA ARG A 213 -7.18 12.21 5.42
C ARG A 213 -5.76 11.83 5.84
N VAL A 214 -5.03 12.81 6.33
CA VAL A 214 -3.80 12.57 7.09
C VAL A 214 -4.21 12.10 8.48
N GLY A 215 -3.71 10.94 8.91
CA GLY A 215 -3.89 10.45 10.28
C GLY A 215 -4.39 9.01 10.39
N ALA A 216 -5.08 8.44 9.41
CA ALA A 216 -5.46 7.02 9.52
C ALA A 216 -4.22 6.14 9.35
N ASP A 217 -3.84 5.41 10.39
CA ASP A 217 -2.62 4.61 10.42
C ASP A 217 -2.79 3.18 9.92
N SER A 218 -4.03 2.72 9.88
CA SER A 218 -4.42 1.43 9.35
C SER A 218 -5.60 1.53 8.38
N PRO A 219 -5.74 0.57 7.44
CA PRO A 219 -6.92 0.47 6.60
C PRO A 219 -8.22 0.34 7.41
N GLN A 220 -8.15 -0.28 8.59
CA GLN A 220 -9.29 -0.48 9.48
C GLN A 220 -9.74 0.82 10.12
N GLU A 221 -8.82 1.69 10.55
CA GLU A 221 -9.15 3.05 10.99
C GLU A 221 -9.84 3.86 9.88
N THR A 222 -9.31 3.82 8.65
CA THR A 222 -9.97 4.47 7.49
C THR A 222 -11.38 3.93 7.30
N ARG A 223 -11.57 2.61 7.33
CA ARG A 223 -12.90 1.98 7.14
C ARG A 223 -13.86 2.37 8.25
N LEU A 224 -13.41 2.37 9.50
CA LEU A 224 -14.20 2.80 10.64
C LEU A 224 -14.63 4.27 10.47
N ARG A 225 -13.69 5.17 10.15
CA ARG A 225 -13.98 6.59 9.88
C ARG A 225 -15.04 6.75 8.79
N LEU A 226 -14.87 6.06 7.66
CA LEU A 226 -15.82 6.14 6.55
C LEU A 226 -17.20 5.62 6.92
N ALA A 227 -17.29 4.53 7.70
CA ALA A 227 -18.56 3.99 8.19
C ALA A 227 -19.28 4.96 9.13
N LEU A 228 -18.54 5.60 10.06
CA LEU A 228 -19.10 6.62 10.96
C LEU A 228 -19.63 7.84 10.20
N VAL A 229 -18.87 8.34 9.22
CA VAL A 229 -19.30 9.45 8.35
C VAL A 229 -20.53 9.05 7.54
N GLN A 230 -20.55 7.84 6.96
CA GLN A 230 -21.69 7.35 6.20
C GLN A 230 -22.95 7.17 7.06
N ALA A 231 -22.79 6.85 8.35
CA ALA A 231 -23.88 6.79 9.33
C ALA A 231 -24.37 8.18 9.79
N GLY A 232 -23.81 9.27 9.25
CA GLY A 232 -24.23 10.64 9.59
C GLY A 232 -23.68 11.14 10.93
N LEU A 233 -22.67 10.47 11.50
CA LEU A 233 -22.11 10.84 12.81
C LEU A 233 -21.10 11.99 12.74
N GLY A 234 -20.80 12.51 11.55
CA GLY A 234 -19.72 13.46 11.34
C GLY A 234 -18.35 12.76 11.27
N GLU A 235 -17.30 13.55 11.01
CA GLU A 235 -15.96 13.04 10.86
C GLU A 235 -15.17 13.20 12.17
N PRO A 236 -14.68 12.11 12.79
CA PRO A 236 -13.88 12.19 14.01
C PRO A 236 -12.48 12.75 13.72
N THR A 237 -11.86 13.36 14.74
CA THR A 237 -10.46 13.77 14.68
C THR A 237 -9.56 12.54 14.73
N LEU A 238 -8.60 12.45 13.82
CA LEU A 238 -7.66 11.33 13.75
C LEU A 238 -6.39 11.60 14.54
N GLN A 239 -5.84 10.56 15.17
CA GLN A 239 -4.56 10.57 15.88
C GLN A 239 -4.43 11.77 16.84
N HIS A 240 -5.51 12.03 17.59
CA HIS A 240 -5.56 13.18 18.48
C HIS A 240 -4.67 12.95 19.70
N VAL A 241 -3.86 13.96 20.06
CA VAL A 241 -3.01 13.94 21.25
C VAL A 241 -3.49 15.02 22.21
N PHE A 242 -4.00 14.59 23.36
CA PHE A 242 -4.54 15.51 24.37
C PHE A 242 -3.44 16.36 25.04
N ASP A 243 -2.22 15.84 25.18
CA ASP A 243 -1.07 16.54 25.76
C ASP A 243 0.13 16.53 24.80
N PRO A 244 0.16 17.38 23.76
CA PRO A 244 1.20 17.34 22.73
C PRO A 244 2.61 17.64 23.25
N GLY A 245 2.73 18.28 24.43
CA GLY A 245 4.01 18.52 25.10
C GLY A 245 4.58 17.29 25.83
N ARG A 246 3.78 16.24 26.03
CA ARG A 246 4.18 15.01 26.70
C ARG A 246 4.62 13.98 25.65
N ARG A 247 5.91 13.64 25.64
CA ARG A 247 6.53 12.75 24.65
C ARG A 247 5.88 11.36 24.55
N ASP A 248 5.32 10.86 25.65
CA ASP A 248 4.70 9.54 25.77
C ASP A 248 3.17 9.60 25.81
N ALA A 249 2.56 10.74 25.47
CA ALA A 249 1.11 10.82 25.34
C ALA A 249 0.64 9.90 24.20
N PRO A 250 -0.32 8.99 24.44
CA PRO A 250 -0.86 8.15 23.39
C PRO A 250 -1.69 8.96 22.41
N GLU A 251 -1.72 8.51 21.17
CA GLU A 251 -2.55 9.05 20.11
C GLU A 251 -3.89 8.28 20.08
N ALA A 252 -5.00 9.02 20.04
CA ALA A 252 -6.34 8.48 19.90
C ALA A 252 -6.62 8.27 18.41
N ASP A 253 -6.85 7.02 17.99
CA ASP A 253 -7.00 6.67 16.57
C ASP A 253 -8.10 7.53 15.93
N LEU A 254 -9.29 7.53 16.55
CA LEU A 254 -10.41 8.40 16.21
C LEU A 254 -10.98 9.01 17.50
N TRP A 255 -11.33 10.29 17.47
CA TRP A 255 -11.90 11.00 18.60
C TRP A 255 -13.10 11.87 18.21
N PHE A 256 -14.21 11.69 18.95
CA PHE A 256 -15.37 12.57 18.93
C PHE A 256 -15.33 13.48 20.16
N GLU A 257 -15.03 14.76 19.93
CA GLU A 257 -14.97 15.79 20.97
C GLU A 257 -16.34 16.02 21.62
N ASP A 258 -17.39 16.08 20.80
CA ASP A 258 -18.74 16.45 21.20
C ASP A 258 -19.36 15.48 22.22
N CYS A 259 -18.89 14.23 22.24
CA CYS A 259 -19.33 13.22 23.20
C CYS A 259 -18.19 12.61 24.03
N ARG A 260 -17.01 13.23 24.00
CA ARG A 260 -15.79 12.83 24.73
C ARG A 260 -15.50 11.33 24.58
N LEU A 261 -15.48 10.85 23.33
CA LEU A 261 -15.35 9.43 23.01
C LEU A 261 -14.15 9.19 22.11
N VAL A 262 -13.21 8.40 22.61
CA VAL A 262 -12.09 7.84 21.84
C VAL A 262 -12.50 6.46 21.33
N LEU A 263 -12.28 6.22 20.03
CA LEU A 263 -12.42 4.90 19.42
C LEU A 263 -11.02 4.38 19.09
N GLN A 264 -10.64 3.24 19.65
CA GLN A 264 -9.35 2.59 19.36
C GLN A 264 -9.58 1.30 18.60
N TYR A 265 -8.85 1.10 17.50
CA TYR A 265 -8.90 -0.17 16.78
C TYR A 265 -7.92 -1.16 17.38
N ASP A 266 -8.43 -2.30 17.86
CA ASP A 266 -7.63 -3.40 18.40
C ASP A 266 -7.46 -4.48 17.32
N GLY A 267 -6.24 -4.56 16.77
CA GLY A 267 -5.89 -5.52 15.73
C GLY A 267 -5.83 -6.95 16.25
N GLU A 268 -6.19 -7.91 15.39
CA GLU A 268 -6.11 -9.34 15.68
C GLU A 268 -4.66 -9.85 15.60
N VAL A 269 -3.82 -9.52 16.59
CA VAL A 269 -2.50 -10.14 16.76
C VAL A 269 -2.36 -10.56 18.22
N HIS A 270 -1.85 -11.78 18.44
CA HIS A 270 -1.66 -12.42 19.75
C HIS A 270 -1.35 -11.41 20.87
N ARG A 271 -2.38 -11.08 21.66
CA ARG A 271 -2.27 -10.09 22.73
C ARG A 271 -1.31 -10.62 23.80
N SER A 272 -0.08 -10.11 23.77
CA SER A 272 0.88 -10.34 24.84
C SER A 272 0.41 -9.64 26.12
N ALA A 273 0.86 -10.10 27.29
CA ALA A 273 0.61 -9.39 28.55
C ALA A 273 1.08 -7.92 28.47
N GLU A 274 2.20 -7.66 27.81
CA GLU A 274 2.71 -6.30 27.60
C GLU A 274 1.77 -5.41 26.79
N GLN A 275 1.06 -5.97 25.80
CA GLN A 275 0.11 -5.21 25.00
C GLN A 275 -1.11 -4.82 25.85
N HIS A 276 -1.65 -5.77 26.62
CA HIS A 276 -2.74 -5.48 27.56
C HIS A 276 -2.36 -4.39 28.57
N ASP A 277 -1.15 -4.44 29.14
CA ASP A 277 -0.69 -3.41 30.09
C ASP A 277 -0.56 -2.03 29.43
N ARG A 278 -0.12 -1.97 28.17
CA ARG A 278 -0.04 -0.71 27.42
C ARG A 278 -1.43 -0.16 27.10
N ASP A 279 -2.36 -1.01 26.68
CA ASP A 279 -3.73 -0.62 26.39
C ASP A 279 -4.44 -0.14 27.65
N ALA A 280 -4.28 -0.82 28.80
CA ALA A 280 -4.83 -0.39 30.08
C ALA A 280 -4.28 0.98 30.52
N ARG A 281 -2.97 1.22 30.35
CA ARG A 281 -2.37 2.54 30.61
C ARG A 281 -2.90 3.63 29.68
N ARG A 282 -3.15 3.28 28.41
CA ARG A 282 -3.72 4.20 27.41
C ARG A 282 -5.17 4.55 27.75
N ASP A 283 -5.97 3.57 28.14
CA ASP A 283 -7.36 3.77 28.57
C ASP A 283 -7.43 4.62 29.85
N GLN A 284 -6.57 4.33 30.83
CA GLN A 284 -6.47 5.13 32.04
C GLN A 284 -6.09 6.59 31.72
N TYR A 285 -5.12 6.79 30.82
CA TYR A 285 -4.73 8.13 30.38
C TYR A 285 -5.90 8.94 29.80
N TYR A 286 -6.75 8.31 28.98
CA TYR A 286 -7.95 8.95 28.44
C TYR A 286 -9.01 9.19 29.51
N ALA A 287 -9.24 8.22 30.39
CA ALA A 287 -10.21 8.33 31.48
C ALA A 287 -9.88 9.49 32.44
N GLU A 288 -8.61 9.67 32.80
CA GLU A 288 -8.12 10.80 33.61
C GLU A 288 -8.40 12.17 32.97
N ARG A 289 -8.70 12.21 31.66
CA ARG A 289 -9.04 13.39 30.88
C ARG A 289 -10.53 13.46 30.53
N GLY A 290 -11.36 12.67 31.22
CA GLY A 290 -12.81 12.62 31.02
C GLY A 290 -13.23 12.05 29.65
N GLN A 291 -12.36 11.27 29.01
CA GLN A 291 -12.64 10.64 27.73
C GLN A 291 -13.01 9.17 27.95
N MET A 292 -14.17 8.77 27.44
CA MET A 292 -14.55 7.37 27.36
C MET A 292 -13.78 6.71 26.21
N THR A 293 -13.28 5.49 26.42
CA THR A 293 -12.63 4.71 25.35
C THR A 293 -13.52 3.54 24.93
N LEU A 294 -13.68 3.36 23.63
CA LEU A 294 -14.36 2.22 23.03
C LEU A 294 -13.40 1.48 22.09
N HIS A 295 -13.08 0.24 22.45
CA HIS A 295 -12.29 -0.64 21.59
C HIS A 295 -13.15 -1.23 20.46
N VAL A 296 -12.63 -1.14 19.25
CA VAL A 296 -13.21 -1.64 18.01
C VAL A 296 -12.39 -2.84 17.54
N THR A 297 -13.05 -3.95 17.26
CA THR A 297 -12.42 -5.25 17.02
C THR A 297 -12.71 -5.75 15.60
N GLY A 298 -12.04 -6.83 15.18
CA GLY A 298 -12.34 -7.51 13.91
C GLY A 298 -13.81 -7.96 13.78
N ARG A 299 -14.50 -8.27 14.88
CA ARG A 299 -15.93 -8.60 14.87
C ARG A 299 -16.78 -7.42 14.39
N ASP A 300 -16.45 -6.22 14.85
CA ASP A 300 -17.16 -5.00 14.44
C ASP A 300 -17.05 -4.76 12.93
N VAL A 301 -15.91 -5.12 12.33
CA VAL A 301 -15.70 -5.03 10.87
C VAL A 301 -16.69 -5.95 10.13
N GLY A 302 -16.86 -7.19 10.60
CA GLY A 302 -17.77 -8.17 10.01
C GLY A 302 -19.25 -7.79 10.11
N GLU A 303 -19.60 -6.99 11.11
CA GLU A 303 -20.96 -6.50 11.38
C GLU A 303 -21.21 -5.08 10.83
N GLY A 304 -20.30 -4.54 10.02
CA GLY A 304 -20.44 -3.20 9.42
C GLY A 304 -20.41 -2.07 10.45
N TYR A 305 -19.74 -2.27 11.59
CA TYR A 305 -19.60 -1.33 12.70
C TYR A 305 -20.92 -0.92 13.39
N ALA A 306 -22.00 -1.71 13.25
CA ALA A 306 -23.30 -1.41 13.84
C ALA A 306 -23.22 -1.12 15.35
N ARG A 307 -22.55 -1.98 16.12
CA ARG A 307 -22.32 -1.78 17.57
C ARG A 307 -21.61 -0.47 17.87
N VAL A 308 -20.59 -0.11 17.08
CA VAL A 308 -19.79 1.10 17.28
C VAL A 308 -20.64 2.34 17.00
N ILE A 309 -21.41 2.33 15.92
CA ILE A 309 -22.34 3.41 15.55
C ILE A 309 -23.37 3.62 16.66
N GLU A 310 -23.99 2.55 17.16
CA GLU A 310 -24.96 2.61 18.26
C GLU A 310 -24.33 3.15 19.55
N ALA A 311 -23.09 2.76 19.85
CA ALA A 311 -22.38 3.23 21.04
C ALA A 311 -22.09 4.74 20.97
N VAL A 312 -21.68 5.26 19.80
CA VAL A 312 -21.46 6.71 19.59
C VAL A 312 -22.76 7.49 19.78
N LEU A 313 -23.86 7.02 19.18
CA LEU A 313 -25.19 7.65 19.33
C LEU A 313 -25.65 7.66 20.78
N ARG A 314 -25.49 6.52 21.49
CA ARG A 314 -25.83 6.41 22.91
C ARG A 314 -25.01 7.38 23.75
N ARG A 315 -23.70 7.47 23.52
CA ARG A 315 -22.82 8.38 24.27
C ARG A 315 -23.19 9.84 24.05
N ARG A 316 -23.51 10.24 22.82
CA ARG A 316 -24.05 11.57 22.50
C ARG A 316 -25.33 11.88 23.26
N ALA A 317 -26.28 10.95 23.28
CA ALA A 317 -27.53 11.12 24.01
C ALA A 317 -27.29 11.29 25.52
N GLN A 318 -26.35 10.54 26.12
CA GLN A 318 -25.99 10.67 27.54
C GLN A 318 -25.42 12.06 27.85
N VAL A 319 -24.47 12.54 27.05
CA VAL A 319 -23.85 13.86 27.22
C VAL A 319 -24.89 14.97 27.07
N SER A 320 -25.76 14.90 26.06
CA SER A 320 -26.85 15.87 25.86
C SER A 320 -27.86 15.90 27.02
N ASN A 321 -28.05 14.77 27.72
CA ASN A 321 -28.95 14.68 28.87
C ASN A 321 -28.28 15.06 30.20
N GLY A 322 -27.04 15.56 30.19
CA GLY A 322 -26.30 15.96 31.39
C GLY A 322 -25.80 14.79 32.25
N TRP A 323 -25.73 13.58 31.68
CA TRP A 323 -25.13 12.44 32.35
C TRP A 323 -23.62 12.50 32.11
N ASP A 324 -22.91 13.19 33.01
CA ASP A 324 -21.46 13.04 33.12
C ASP A 324 -21.18 11.64 33.70
N ALA A 325 -20.84 10.70 32.82
CA ALA A 325 -20.26 9.40 33.17
C ALA A 325 -18.78 9.40 32.85
#